data_AF-A0A534BAS8-F1
#
_entry.id   AF-A0A534BAS8-F1
#
_cell.length_a   1.000
_cell.length_b   1.000
_cell.length_c   1.000
_cell.angle_alpha   90.00
_cell.angle_beta   90.00
_cell.angle_gamma   90.00
#
_symmetry.space_group_name_H-M   'P 1'
#
loop_
_entity.id
_entity.type
_entity.pdbx_description
1 polymer ?
#
loop_
_entity_poly.entity_id
_entity_poly.type
_entity_poly.pdbx_seq_one_letter_code
_entity_poly.pdbx_strand_id
1 'polypeptide(L)'
;MSRIKAPTRPPRKYQSTPRQRVRAHRGRGCAHGACRVRWHNGPRVETSLGPLLPLFRRERAARRALAIGMLVHTAGSTYRKAGALMLIAADGEYAGLLSGGCLEADLREHARAVIRTGEPRTVQYDLRERDDPLWGLGLGCEGAMQILLLRAGPDNDWQPLTHLAGALEEHVATAFGVVIESAGSDLPVGTLTLPADGARRDGARHPRLETPAVRAALERAVGEGRVAWVDGQHPSWRLFVVPLSLPPRILLLGAGPDAVPVVDFAARLDWKVTLVDHRPAYALPARARGHRDSLCRTPRPRRPSREAAVRSRDGGARPARTAPCAGRSAARRPFTRVDCARDRRRAACASASTRRHRRRRRGHAVRGGLPGRVNPLRARPMNETEIIREQLATERQHASAVANACASALGRAAPEALGGGSPLVQFRQACVDYLVWDLARFEERDQRLAEVWHARLPSGHSARRAVDEALSRPGRSREALARLEAALAEPLAPSPPRGAQKSWQEFVQFFNTVWSARRDAIEALLARHAHIGDWRLVGGIDADSILEERRRYQRVSATLPPGASLAGPPPARDS
;
A
#
# COMPACT_ATOMS: atom_id res chain seq x y z
N MET A 1 -4.29 -76.57 32.77
CA MET A 1 -4.89 -75.21 32.86
C MET A 1 -4.57 -74.49 31.56
N SER A 2 -5.34 -74.71 30.49
CA SER A 2 -6.65 -74.10 30.22
C SER A 2 -6.46 -72.60 29.90
N ARG A 3 -6.35 -72.20 28.63
CA ARG A 3 -7.40 -72.07 27.59
C ARG A 3 -8.01 -70.65 27.58
N ILE A 4 -8.07 -70.10 26.35
CA ILE A 4 -9.25 -69.42 25.74
C ILE A 4 -9.44 -67.93 26.15
N LYS A 5 -9.68 -66.94 25.27
CA LYS A 5 -10.02 -66.89 23.84
C LYS A 5 -9.88 -65.43 23.33
N ALA A 6 -9.39 -65.26 22.10
CA ALA A 6 -9.75 -64.16 21.17
C ALA A 6 -11.22 -64.39 20.66
N PRO A 7 -11.91 -63.61 19.77
CA PRO A 7 -11.40 -62.84 18.60
C PRO A 7 -12.24 -61.54 18.30
N THR A 8 -12.06 -60.70 17.26
CA THR A 8 -12.26 -60.99 15.82
C THR A 8 -11.66 -59.92 14.87
N ARG A 9 -10.62 -60.38 14.15
CA ARG A 9 -10.39 -60.34 12.69
C ARG A 9 -10.59 -59.03 11.87
N PRO A 10 -9.53 -58.57 11.15
CA PRO A 10 -9.64 -57.77 9.93
C PRO A 10 -9.65 -58.67 8.67
N PRO A 11 -10.19 -58.23 7.52
CA PRO A 11 -9.93 -58.89 6.26
C PRO A 11 -8.67 -58.34 5.56
N ARG A 12 -7.75 -59.28 5.31
CA ARG A 12 -6.87 -59.45 4.13
C ARG A 12 -7.53 -58.91 2.82
N LYS A 13 -6.86 -58.55 1.73
CA LYS A 13 -5.51 -58.62 1.16
C LYS A 13 -5.65 -57.87 -0.19
N TYR A 14 -4.61 -57.23 -0.72
CA TYR A 14 -4.06 -57.56 -2.05
C TYR A 14 -2.78 -56.74 -2.29
N GLN A 15 -1.67 -57.47 -2.39
CA GLN A 15 -0.46 -56.99 -3.03
C GLN A 15 -0.73 -56.85 -4.53
N SER A 16 -0.35 -55.73 -5.12
CA SER A 16 0.18 -55.68 -6.48
C SER A 16 0.85 -54.33 -6.72
N THR A 17 2.16 -54.35 -6.93
CA THR A 17 2.81 -53.34 -7.76
C THR A 17 2.24 -53.42 -9.17
N PRO A 18 2.06 -52.28 -9.83
CA PRO A 18 2.56 -52.18 -11.19
C PRO A 18 3.38 -50.90 -11.39
N ARG A 19 4.55 -51.09 -11.99
CA ARG A 19 5.25 -50.05 -12.76
C ARG A 19 4.25 -49.43 -13.76
N GLN A 20 3.78 -48.22 -13.52
CA GLN A 20 3.13 -47.42 -14.55
C GLN A 20 4.07 -46.31 -15.00
N ARG A 21 4.53 -46.48 -16.25
CA ARG A 21 5.16 -45.44 -17.06
C ARG A 21 4.24 -44.22 -17.06
N VAL A 22 4.66 -43.11 -16.45
CA VAL A 22 4.04 -41.80 -16.66
C VAL A 22 4.37 -41.40 -18.10
N ARG A 23 3.42 -41.60 -19.01
CA ARG A 23 3.48 -41.08 -20.38
C ARG A 23 3.49 -39.55 -20.30
N ALA A 24 4.57 -38.95 -20.78
CA ALA A 24 4.58 -37.54 -21.16
C ALA A 24 3.49 -37.31 -22.22
N HIS A 25 2.44 -36.57 -21.88
CA HIS A 25 1.48 -36.08 -22.85
C HIS A 25 2.17 -35.08 -23.79
N ARG A 26 2.59 -35.57 -24.96
CA ARG A 26 2.72 -34.73 -26.15
C ARG A 26 1.30 -34.40 -26.62
N GLY A 27 0.80 -33.22 -26.27
CA GLY A 27 -0.47 -32.70 -26.77
C GLY A 27 -0.31 -32.20 -28.21
N ARG A 28 -0.73 -33.02 -29.18
CA ARG A 28 -1.28 -32.52 -30.46
C ARG A 28 -2.69 -32.00 -30.20
N GLY A 29 -3.11 -31.03 -31.00
CA GLY A 29 -4.23 -30.12 -30.77
C GLY A 29 -5.53 -30.75 -30.24
N CYS A 30 -6.12 -30.08 -29.26
CA CYS A 30 -7.53 -30.19 -28.92
C CYS A 30 -8.17 -28.81 -29.13
N ALA A 31 -9.13 -28.80 -30.06
CA ALA A 31 -10.02 -27.69 -30.31
C ALA A 31 -11.17 -27.69 -29.28
N HIS A 32 -11.55 -26.49 -28.84
CA HIS A 32 -12.79 -26.12 -28.14
C HIS A 32 -13.09 -26.74 -26.75
N GLY A 33 -12.97 -25.90 -25.71
CA GLY A 33 -13.52 -26.17 -24.37
C GLY A 33 -12.65 -25.71 -23.18
N ALA A 34 -11.76 -24.73 -23.33
CA ALA A 34 -10.93 -24.25 -22.22
C ALA A 34 -11.64 -23.11 -21.46
N CYS A 35 -11.86 -23.30 -20.16
CA CYS A 35 -12.21 -22.25 -19.22
C CYS A 35 -11.14 -21.13 -19.33
N ARG A 36 -11.48 -20.03 -20.02
CA ARG A 36 -10.52 -18.94 -20.28
C ARG A 36 -10.29 -18.17 -18.99
N VAL A 37 -9.19 -18.47 -18.30
CA VAL A 37 -8.68 -17.62 -17.23
C VAL A 37 -8.41 -16.22 -17.81
N ARG A 38 -9.15 -15.22 -17.33
CA ARG A 38 -9.00 -13.84 -17.77
C ARG A 38 -7.89 -13.18 -16.96
N TRP A 39 -6.74 -12.99 -17.58
CA TRP A 39 -5.60 -12.33 -16.95
C TRP A 39 -5.84 -10.81 -16.81
N HIS A 40 -5.52 -10.28 -15.63
CA HIS A 40 -5.61 -8.87 -15.29
C HIS A 40 -4.31 -8.44 -14.60
N ASN A 41 -3.49 -7.64 -15.29
CA ASN A 41 -2.23 -7.14 -14.77
C ASN A 41 -2.40 -5.68 -14.30
N GLY A 42 -2.00 -5.39 -13.06
CA GLY A 42 -2.13 -4.06 -12.45
C GLY A 42 -1.18 -3.00 -13.07
N PRO A 43 -1.46 -1.69 -12.90
CA PRO A 43 -0.78 -0.61 -13.61
C PRO A 43 0.56 -0.15 -13.00
N ARG A 44 1.11 -0.83 -11.98
CA ARG A 44 2.42 -0.50 -11.37
C ARG A 44 3.15 -1.76 -10.97
N VAL A 45 4.44 -1.82 -11.29
CA VAL A 45 5.30 -3.00 -11.09
C VAL A 45 6.05 -2.92 -9.76
N GLU A 46 6.10 -4.05 -9.05
CA GLU A 46 6.93 -4.24 -7.86
C GLU A 46 8.18 -5.10 -8.16
N THR A 47 9.03 -4.63 -9.07
CA THR A 47 10.37 -5.18 -9.33
C THR A 47 11.37 -4.62 -8.31
N SER A 48 11.16 -4.93 -7.03
CA SER A 48 12.15 -4.59 -6.00
C SER A 48 13.30 -5.60 -6.04
N LEU A 49 14.48 -5.13 -6.47
CA LEU A 49 15.68 -5.95 -6.53
C LEU A 49 16.44 -5.97 -5.19
N GLY A 50 16.25 -4.96 -4.34
CA GLY A 50 16.97 -4.80 -3.06
C GLY A 50 16.99 -6.06 -2.19
N PRO A 51 15.83 -6.66 -1.87
CA PRO A 51 15.75 -7.91 -1.08
C PRO A 51 16.44 -9.12 -1.74
N LEU A 52 16.61 -9.11 -3.06
CA LEU A 52 17.18 -10.20 -3.84
C LEU A 52 18.71 -10.14 -3.92
N LEU A 53 19.29 -8.94 -3.78
CA LEU A 53 20.73 -8.71 -3.96
C LEU A 53 21.64 -9.52 -3.03
N PRO A 54 21.33 -9.71 -1.72
CA PRO A 54 22.20 -10.49 -0.85
C PRO A 54 22.40 -11.93 -1.33
N LEU A 55 21.30 -12.60 -1.69
CA LEU A 55 21.33 -13.95 -2.23
C LEU A 55 22.04 -13.99 -3.58
N PHE A 56 21.70 -13.07 -4.49
CA PHE A 56 22.35 -12.98 -5.80
C PHE A 56 23.87 -12.81 -5.71
N ARG A 57 24.34 -11.84 -4.90
CA ARG A 57 25.77 -11.55 -4.75
C ARG A 57 26.52 -12.73 -4.16
N ARG A 58 25.94 -13.41 -3.16
CA ARG A 58 26.54 -14.58 -2.53
C ARG A 58 26.68 -15.74 -3.51
N GLU A 59 25.62 -16.10 -4.24
CA GLU A 59 25.67 -17.20 -5.21
C GLU A 59 26.58 -16.88 -6.40
N ARG A 60 26.57 -15.63 -6.90
CA ARG A 60 27.48 -15.19 -7.96
C ARG A 60 28.94 -15.28 -7.52
N ALA A 61 29.27 -14.84 -6.31
CA ALA A 61 30.63 -14.96 -5.75
C ALA A 61 31.07 -16.42 -5.61
N ALA A 62 30.15 -17.31 -5.22
CA ALA A 62 30.39 -18.76 -5.16
C ALA A 62 30.35 -19.46 -6.53
N ARG A 63 30.11 -18.71 -7.63
CA ARG A 63 29.89 -19.21 -9.00
C ARG A 63 28.78 -20.27 -9.11
N ARG A 64 27.76 -20.19 -8.26
CA ARG A 64 26.62 -21.11 -8.24
C ARG A 64 25.44 -20.54 -9.04
N ALA A 65 24.68 -21.42 -9.66
CA ALA A 65 23.48 -21.06 -10.41
C ALA A 65 22.26 -20.92 -9.48
N LEU A 66 21.33 -20.08 -9.90
CA LEU A 66 20.07 -19.74 -9.27
C LEU A 66 18.92 -19.99 -10.27
N ALA A 67 17.71 -20.13 -9.76
CA ALA A 67 16.49 -19.93 -10.54
C ALA A 67 15.91 -18.55 -10.23
N ILE A 68 15.46 -17.86 -11.27
CA ILE A 68 14.66 -16.65 -11.19
C ILE A 68 13.20 -17.06 -11.42
N GLY A 69 12.36 -16.86 -10.42
CA GLY A 69 10.91 -16.91 -10.57
C GLY A 69 10.37 -15.54 -10.89
N MET A 70 9.68 -15.43 -12.03
CA MET A 70 9.10 -14.17 -12.50
C MET A 70 7.60 -14.34 -12.67
N LEU A 71 6.83 -13.50 -11.98
CA LEU A 71 5.38 -13.48 -12.12
C LEU A 71 5.01 -12.79 -13.44
N VAL A 72 4.54 -13.56 -14.42
CA VAL A 72 4.27 -13.07 -15.78
C VAL A 72 2.82 -12.59 -15.91
N HIS A 73 1.87 -13.38 -15.42
CA HIS A 73 0.45 -13.04 -15.46
C HIS A 73 -0.22 -13.26 -14.11
N THR A 74 -1.18 -12.40 -13.79
CA THR A 74 -2.05 -12.52 -12.62
C THR A 74 -3.51 -12.41 -13.04
N ALA A 75 -4.41 -13.10 -12.35
CA ALA A 75 -5.86 -12.95 -12.45
C ALA A 75 -6.45 -12.90 -11.04
N GLY A 76 -7.54 -12.16 -10.83
CA GLY A 76 -8.15 -12.03 -9.50
C GLY A 76 -7.25 -11.34 -8.46
N SER A 77 -7.50 -11.62 -7.18
CA SER A 77 -6.75 -11.03 -6.07
C SER A 77 -5.48 -11.84 -5.81
N THR A 78 -4.34 -11.20 -6.03
CA THR A 78 -2.99 -11.80 -5.94
C THR A 78 -2.10 -10.92 -5.07
N TYR A 79 -1.32 -11.55 -4.19
CA TYR A 79 -0.42 -10.88 -3.25
C TYR A 79 0.61 -9.98 -3.95
N ARG A 80 1.29 -10.51 -4.99
CA ARG A 80 2.15 -9.76 -5.90
C ARG A 80 1.52 -9.58 -7.27
N LYS A 81 2.00 -8.57 -8.01
CA LYS A 81 1.58 -8.28 -9.39
C LYS A 81 2.63 -8.70 -10.41
N ALA A 82 2.21 -8.80 -11.67
CA ALA A 82 3.09 -9.11 -12.79
C ALA A 82 4.36 -8.24 -12.78
N GLY A 83 5.50 -8.87 -13.03
CA GLY A 83 6.85 -8.32 -12.93
C GLY A 83 7.53 -8.58 -11.58
N ALA A 84 6.83 -9.07 -10.54
CA ALA A 84 7.49 -9.48 -9.31
C ALA A 84 8.52 -10.59 -9.55
N LEU A 85 9.66 -10.48 -8.86
CA LEU A 85 10.80 -11.39 -8.97
C LEU A 85 11.06 -12.11 -7.64
N MET A 86 11.52 -13.35 -7.76
CA MET A 86 11.99 -14.20 -6.67
C MET A 86 13.24 -14.94 -7.13
N LEU A 87 14.20 -15.14 -6.23
CA LEU A 87 15.40 -15.93 -6.49
C LEU A 87 15.38 -17.19 -5.63
N ILE A 88 15.75 -18.33 -6.19
CA ILE A 88 15.80 -19.62 -5.51
C ILE A 88 17.15 -20.27 -5.79
N ALA A 89 17.90 -20.60 -4.74
CA ALA A 89 19.17 -21.31 -4.79
C ALA A 89 18.99 -22.83 -4.86
N ALA A 90 20.06 -23.54 -5.23
CA ALA A 90 20.03 -24.99 -5.42
C ALA A 90 19.72 -25.76 -4.12
N ASP A 91 20.16 -25.25 -2.97
CA ASP A 91 19.80 -25.77 -1.64
C ASP A 91 18.35 -25.48 -1.25
N GLY A 92 17.67 -24.62 -2.01
CA GLY A 92 16.29 -24.21 -1.82
C GLY A 92 16.14 -23.00 -0.90
N GLU A 93 17.22 -22.34 -0.47
CA GLU A 93 17.10 -20.97 0.08
C GLU A 93 16.53 -20.05 -0.99
N TYR A 94 15.69 -19.11 -0.61
CA TYR A 94 15.11 -18.16 -1.55
C TYR A 94 15.06 -16.74 -0.99
N ALA A 95 15.03 -15.77 -1.90
CA ALA A 95 14.82 -14.37 -1.61
C ALA A 95 13.67 -13.82 -2.47
N GLY A 96 12.88 -12.93 -1.90
CA GLY A 96 11.62 -12.47 -2.49
C GLY A 96 10.44 -13.35 -2.09
N LEU A 97 9.24 -12.83 -2.28
CA LEU A 97 7.98 -13.49 -1.90
C LEU A 97 6.95 -13.26 -3.00
N LEU A 98 6.22 -14.31 -3.39
CA LEU A 98 5.21 -14.23 -4.44
C LEU A 98 3.78 -14.39 -3.90
N SER A 99 3.56 -15.28 -2.94
CA SER A 99 2.24 -15.48 -2.33
C SER A 99 2.25 -15.47 -0.80
N GLY A 100 3.39 -15.77 -0.15
CA GLY A 100 3.47 -15.76 1.32
C GLY A 100 2.98 -17.04 2.00
N GLY A 101 2.95 -18.18 1.30
CA GLY A 101 2.34 -19.42 1.79
C GLY A 101 2.96 -20.70 1.22
N CYS A 102 2.14 -21.70 0.92
CA CYS A 102 2.60 -23.05 0.52
C CYS A 102 3.22 -23.10 -0.89
N LEU A 103 2.96 -22.10 -1.73
CA LEU A 103 3.35 -22.06 -3.17
C LEU A 103 4.88 -22.03 -3.34
N GLU A 104 5.59 -21.34 -2.44
CA GLU A 104 7.04 -21.26 -2.47
C GLU A 104 7.72 -22.63 -2.29
N ALA A 105 7.08 -23.58 -1.59
CA ALA A 105 7.61 -24.93 -1.41
C ALA A 105 7.64 -25.72 -2.73
N ASP A 106 6.57 -25.64 -3.51
CA ASP A 106 6.47 -26.30 -4.82
C ASP A 106 7.38 -25.63 -5.87
N LEU A 107 7.42 -24.29 -5.86
CA LEU A 107 8.36 -23.53 -6.70
C LEU A 107 9.81 -23.94 -6.50
N ARG A 108 10.23 -24.31 -5.27
CA ARG A 108 11.60 -24.78 -5.00
C ARG A 108 11.92 -26.07 -5.77
N GLU A 109 10.98 -26.98 -5.89
CA GLU A 109 11.20 -28.25 -6.61
C GLU A 109 11.29 -28.01 -8.12
N HIS A 110 10.42 -27.14 -8.65
CA HIS A 110 10.53 -26.69 -10.03
C HIS A 110 11.82 -25.93 -10.31
N ALA A 111 12.25 -25.07 -9.39
CA ALA A 111 13.50 -24.32 -9.48
C ALA A 111 14.72 -25.23 -9.51
N ARG A 112 14.77 -26.28 -8.67
CA ARG A 112 15.83 -27.29 -8.70
C ARG A 112 15.95 -27.96 -10.06
N ALA A 113 14.81 -28.31 -10.67
CA ALA A 113 14.80 -28.87 -12.02
C ALA A 113 15.39 -27.87 -13.04
N VAL A 114 14.94 -26.62 -13.03
CA VAL A 114 15.44 -25.57 -13.94
C VAL A 114 16.93 -25.28 -13.74
N ILE A 115 17.42 -25.26 -12.50
CA ILE A 115 18.85 -25.07 -12.20
C ILE A 115 19.69 -26.22 -12.77
N ARG A 116 19.17 -27.45 -12.70
CA ARG A 116 19.86 -28.66 -13.16
C ARG A 116 19.81 -28.82 -14.69
N THR A 117 18.67 -28.59 -15.32
CA THR A 117 18.48 -28.81 -16.77
C THR A 117 18.84 -27.59 -17.60
N GLY A 118 18.74 -26.39 -17.04
CA GLY A 118 18.83 -25.13 -17.78
C GLY A 118 17.59 -24.81 -18.63
N GLU A 119 16.60 -25.70 -18.66
CA GLU A 119 15.37 -25.52 -19.43
C GLU A 119 14.39 -24.62 -18.67
N PRO A 120 13.89 -23.53 -19.29
CA PRO A 120 12.84 -22.70 -18.70
C PRO A 120 11.57 -23.47 -18.40
N ARG A 121 10.89 -23.12 -17.31
CA ARG A 121 9.63 -23.76 -16.92
C ARG A 121 8.58 -22.73 -16.54
N THR A 122 7.38 -22.88 -17.10
CA THR A 122 6.22 -22.08 -16.70
C THR A 122 5.34 -22.89 -15.76
N VAL A 123 5.01 -22.32 -14.61
CA VAL A 123 4.15 -22.92 -13.59
C VAL A 123 2.92 -22.03 -13.42
N GLN A 124 1.75 -22.65 -13.34
CA GLN A 124 0.48 -21.96 -13.12
C GLN A 124 -0.12 -22.43 -11.81
N TYR A 125 -0.55 -21.48 -11.01
CA TYR A 125 -1.28 -21.73 -9.77
C TYR A 125 -2.63 -21.02 -9.88
N ASP A 126 -3.71 -21.76 -9.66
CA ASP A 126 -5.06 -21.21 -9.63
C ASP A 126 -5.66 -21.43 -8.24
N LEU A 127 -5.75 -20.36 -7.44
CA LEU A 127 -6.30 -20.42 -6.09
C LEU A 127 -7.81 -20.12 -6.08
N ARG A 128 -8.46 -20.07 -7.24
CA ARG A 128 -9.90 -19.80 -7.38
C ARG A 128 -10.74 -21.07 -7.35
N GLU A 129 -10.13 -22.23 -7.61
CA GLU A 129 -10.83 -23.52 -7.64
C GLU A 129 -10.81 -24.18 -6.25
N ARG A 130 -12.02 -24.39 -5.70
CA ARG A 130 -12.24 -24.93 -4.34
C ARG A 130 -11.95 -26.45 -4.25
N ASP A 131 -11.74 -27.11 -5.39
CA ASP A 131 -11.63 -28.56 -5.53
C ASP A 131 -10.19 -29.08 -5.71
N ASP A 132 -9.14 -28.23 -5.61
CA ASP A 132 -7.76 -28.72 -5.53
C ASP A 132 -7.44 -29.15 -4.09
N PRO A 133 -7.33 -30.46 -3.79
CA PRO A 133 -7.14 -30.96 -2.42
C PRO A 133 -5.79 -30.57 -1.80
N LEU A 134 -4.82 -30.06 -2.59
CA LEU A 134 -3.54 -29.57 -2.06
C LEU A 134 -3.55 -28.06 -1.74
N TRP A 135 -4.37 -27.26 -2.42
CA TRP A 135 -4.24 -25.80 -2.42
C TRP A 135 -5.53 -25.06 -2.00
N GLY A 136 -6.67 -25.75 -1.92
CA GLY A 136 -7.99 -25.22 -1.57
C GLY A 136 -8.22 -24.86 -0.09
N LEU A 137 -7.17 -24.77 0.74
CA LEU A 137 -7.27 -24.51 2.19
C LEU A 137 -7.49 -23.03 2.57
N GLY A 138 -7.97 -22.18 1.65
CA GLY A 138 -8.49 -20.85 2.00
C GLY A 138 -7.45 -19.81 2.44
N LEU A 139 -6.24 -19.82 1.85
CA LEU A 139 -5.23 -18.80 2.08
C LEU A 139 -5.53 -17.52 1.27
N GLY A 140 -6.53 -16.74 1.68
CA GLY A 140 -6.70 -15.28 1.51
C GLY A 140 -6.64 -14.61 0.11
N CYS A 141 -6.18 -15.27 -0.95
CA CYS A 141 -6.03 -14.70 -2.29
C CYS A 141 -6.81 -15.54 -3.31
N GLU A 142 -8.03 -15.14 -3.65
CA GLU A 142 -8.82 -15.73 -4.75
C GLU A 142 -8.28 -15.28 -6.12
N GLY A 143 -7.10 -15.74 -6.48
CA GLY A 143 -6.42 -15.34 -7.71
C GLY A 143 -5.63 -16.46 -8.36
N ALA A 144 -5.33 -16.27 -9.65
CA ALA A 144 -4.44 -17.15 -10.40
C ALA A 144 -3.14 -16.41 -10.75
N MET A 145 -2.04 -17.16 -10.82
CA MET A 145 -0.70 -16.68 -11.10
C MET A 145 -0.02 -17.57 -12.13
N GLN A 146 0.69 -16.97 -13.07
CA GLN A 146 1.59 -17.67 -13.98
C GLN A 146 3.01 -17.20 -13.74
N ILE A 147 3.89 -18.13 -13.40
CA ILE A 147 5.27 -17.86 -13.00
C ILE A 147 6.21 -18.53 -14.01
N LEU A 148 7.13 -17.78 -14.58
CA LEU A 148 8.20 -18.28 -15.42
C LEU A 148 9.46 -18.43 -14.59
N LEU A 149 10.02 -19.64 -14.59
CA LEU A 149 11.29 -19.98 -13.97
C LEU A 149 12.39 -20.01 -15.02
N LEU A 150 13.46 -19.27 -14.76
CA LEU A 150 14.64 -19.16 -15.62
C LEU A 150 15.90 -19.47 -14.84
N ARG A 151 16.87 -20.12 -15.46
CA ARG A 151 18.19 -20.34 -14.85
C ARG A 151 19.06 -19.09 -15.00
N ALA A 152 19.75 -18.71 -13.93
CA ALA A 152 20.77 -17.66 -13.91
C ALA A 152 22.06 -18.22 -13.33
N GLY A 153 23.11 -18.32 -14.15
CA GLY A 153 24.36 -18.98 -13.78
C GLY A 153 25.56 -18.44 -14.55
N PRO A 154 26.76 -19.02 -14.32
CA PRO A 154 27.99 -18.57 -14.96
C PRO A 154 27.95 -18.56 -16.49
N ASP A 155 27.27 -19.54 -17.08
CA ASP A 155 27.06 -19.73 -18.52
C ASP A 155 26.21 -18.65 -19.19
N ASN A 156 25.45 -17.87 -18.42
CA ASN A 156 24.64 -16.77 -18.95
C ASN A 156 24.95 -15.42 -18.29
N ASP A 157 26.10 -15.31 -17.59
CA ASP A 157 26.50 -14.17 -16.75
C ASP A 157 25.39 -13.73 -15.79
N TRP A 158 24.64 -14.70 -15.25
CA TRP A 158 23.49 -14.49 -14.36
C TRP A 158 22.47 -13.47 -14.87
N GLN A 159 22.32 -13.33 -16.18
CA GLN A 159 21.34 -12.40 -16.74
C GLN A 159 19.90 -12.85 -16.45
N PRO A 160 18.95 -11.92 -16.26
CA PRO A 160 19.10 -10.45 -16.30
C PRO A 160 19.61 -9.81 -14.99
N LEU A 161 19.94 -10.58 -13.94
CA LEU A 161 20.26 -10.03 -12.62
C LEU A 161 21.51 -9.16 -12.62
N THR A 162 22.54 -9.54 -13.39
CA THR A 162 23.75 -8.73 -13.54
C THR A 162 23.45 -7.34 -14.10
N HIS A 163 22.65 -7.26 -15.17
CA HIS A 163 22.21 -5.99 -15.75
C HIS A 163 21.41 -5.15 -14.74
N LEU A 164 20.44 -5.76 -14.08
CA LEU A 164 19.58 -5.07 -13.10
C LEU A 164 20.35 -4.58 -11.87
N ALA A 165 21.32 -5.37 -11.39
CA ALA A 165 22.16 -4.98 -10.26
C ALA A 165 23.06 -3.80 -10.61
N GLY A 166 23.70 -3.79 -11.79
CA GLY A 166 24.50 -2.67 -12.26
C GLY A 166 23.68 -1.39 -12.41
N ALA A 167 22.51 -1.48 -13.04
CA ALA A 167 21.60 -0.36 -13.20
C ALA A 167 21.11 0.21 -11.84
N LEU A 168 20.87 -0.66 -10.84
CA LEU A 168 20.48 -0.22 -9.50
C LEU A 168 21.62 0.50 -8.75
N GLU A 169 22.85 0.01 -8.89
CA GLU A 169 24.06 0.61 -8.31
C GLU A 169 24.30 2.01 -8.89
N GLU A 170 24.25 2.14 -10.22
CA GLU A 170 24.36 3.41 -10.94
C GLU A 170 23.12 4.29 -10.83
N HIS A 171 22.02 3.72 -10.33
CA HIS A 171 20.73 4.39 -10.20
C HIS A 171 20.16 4.86 -11.55
N VAL A 172 20.34 4.04 -12.59
CA VAL A 172 19.88 4.25 -13.96
C VAL A 172 18.63 3.41 -14.20
N ALA A 173 17.57 4.06 -14.71
CA ALA A 173 16.32 3.36 -14.98
C ALA A 173 16.50 2.45 -16.20
N THR A 174 16.05 1.20 -16.09
CA THR A 174 16.23 0.21 -17.16
C THR A 174 15.07 -0.79 -17.19
N ALA A 175 15.05 -1.64 -18.20
CA ALA A 175 14.10 -2.74 -18.34
C ALA A 175 14.82 -3.94 -18.97
N PHE A 176 14.17 -5.10 -18.97
CA PHE A 176 14.59 -6.25 -19.75
C PHE A 176 13.36 -6.93 -20.35
N GLY A 177 13.56 -7.71 -21.41
CA GLY A 177 12.54 -8.55 -22.01
C GLY A 177 12.92 -10.02 -21.89
N VAL A 178 11.91 -10.88 -21.73
CA VAL A 178 12.05 -12.33 -21.80
C VAL A 178 10.98 -12.93 -22.69
N VAL A 179 11.38 -13.87 -23.56
CA VAL A 179 10.41 -14.64 -24.37
C VAL A 179 9.69 -15.62 -23.47
N ILE A 180 8.36 -15.53 -23.41
CA ILE A 180 7.51 -16.37 -22.56
C ILE A 180 6.76 -17.45 -23.33
N GLU A 181 6.57 -17.24 -24.64
CA GLU A 181 5.95 -18.19 -25.57
C GLU A 181 6.70 -18.11 -26.90
N SER A 182 6.93 -19.26 -27.55
CA SER A 182 7.51 -19.31 -28.89
C SER A 182 7.12 -20.59 -29.61
N ALA A 183 6.74 -20.46 -30.88
CA ALA A 183 6.50 -21.58 -31.79
C ALA A 183 7.74 -21.96 -32.61
N GLY A 184 8.79 -21.13 -32.61
CA GLY A 184 10.04 -21.37 -33.33
C GLY A 184 11.13 -21.94 -32.42
N SER A 185 11.86 -22.94 -32.89
CA SER A 185 13.03 -23.48 -32.18
C SER A 185 14.22 -22.52 -32.17
N ASP A 186 14.25 -21.55 -33.09
CA ASP A 186 15.32 -20.56 -33.21
C ASP A 186 15.25 -19.49 -32.13
N LEU A 187 14.05 -19.16 -31.63
CA LEU A 187 13.84 -18.23 -30.53
C LEU A 187 13.20 -18.97 -29.34
N PRO A 188 13.96 -19.70 -28.52
CA PRO A 188 13.39 -20.47 -27.42
C PRO A 188 12.81 -19.56 -26.32
N VAL A 189 11.84 -20.09 -25.57
CA VAL A 189 11.37 -19.49 -24.31
C VAL A 189 12.56 -19.26 -23.39
N GLY A 190 12.53 -18.17 -22.61
CA GLY A 190 13.63 -17.75 -21.75
C GLY A 190 14.72 -16.95 -22.45
N THR A 191 14.67 -16.78 -23.77
CA THR A 191 15.58 -15.85 -24.46
C THR A 191 15.40 -14.44 -23.93
N LEU A 192 16.49 -13.82 -23.49
CA LEU A 192 16.51 -12.49 -22.90
C LEU A 192 16.86 -11.43 -23.94
N THR A 193 16.30 -10.23 -23.78
CA THR A 193 16.74 -9.01 -24.48
C THR A 193 16.92 -7.88 -23.49
N LEU A 194 18.01 -7.12 -23.64
CA LEU A 194 18.37 -5.99 -22.79
C LEU A 194 18.45 -4.72 -23.67
N PRO A 195 18.32 -3.51 -23.11
CA PRO A 195 18.56 -2.26 -23.84
C PRO A 195 19.97 -2.21 -24.46
N ALA A 196 20.17 -1.44 -25.53
CA ALA A 196 21.40 -1.39 -26.33
C ALA A 196 22.69 -1.28 -25.48
N ASP A 197 22.64 -0.43 -24.45
CA ASP A 197 23.78 -0.11 -23.56
C ASP A 197 24.05 -1.19 -22.48
N GLY A 198 23.10 -2.11 -22.27
CA GLY A 198 23.21 -3.23 -21.33
C GLY A 198 23.70 -4.52 -21.98
N ALA A 199 24.40 -4.42 -23.12
CA ALA A 199 24.80 -5.59 -23.90
C ALA A 199 25.61 -6.59 -23.06
N ARG A 200 25.23 -7.88 -23.15
CA ARG A 200 26.06 -9.00 -22.70
C ARG A 200 27.48 -8.82 -23.23
N ARG A 201 28.50 -9.02 -22.37
CA ARG A 201 29.90 -9.08 -22.84
C ARG A 201 30.13 -10.18 -23.88
N ASP A 202 29.39 -11.30 -23.79
CA ASP A 202 29.69 -12.51 -24.57
C ASP A 202 28.49 -13.17 -25.28
N GLY A 203 27.37 -12.48 -25.48
CA GLY A 203 26.21 -13.08 -26.17
C GLY A 203 25.56 -12.16 -27.17
N ALA A 204 25.55 -12.59 -28.43
CA ALA A 204 24.82 -11.95 -29.51
C ALA A 204 23.34 -11.80 -29.13
N ARG A 205 22.79 -10.61 -29.39
CA ARG A 205 21.36 -10.36 -29.32
C ARG A 205 20.66 -11.22 -30.38
N HIS A 206 19.48 -11.74 -30.04
CA HIS A 206 18.74 -12.53 -31.01
C HIS A 206 18.12 -11.61 -32.08
N PRO A 207 18.37 -11.81 -33.40
CA PRO A 207 17.94 -10.89 -34.46
C PRO A 207 16.44 -10.56 -34.43
N ARG A 208 15.59 -11.55 -34.11
CA ARG A 208 14.13 -11.35 -34.00
C ARG A 208 13.70 -10.42 -32.86
N LEU A 209 14.54 -10.22 -31.85
CA LEU A 209 14.27 -9.30 -30.76
C LEU A 209 14.85 -7.90 -31.02
N GLU A 210 15.61 -7.72 -32.10
CA GLU A 210 16.20 -6.43 -32.51
C GLU A 210 15.25 -5.62 -33.40
N THR A 211 13.98 -5.56 -33.01
CA THR A 211 12.98 -4.80 -33.77
C THR A 211 12.72 -3.43 -33.14
N PRO A 212 12.32 -2.42 -33.93
CA PRO A 212 11.88 -1.14 -33.40
C PRO A 212 10.75 -1.27 -32.36
N ALA A 213 9.87 -2.26 -32.52
CA ALA A 213 8.77 -2.53 -31.60
C ALA A 213 9.28 -2.99 -30.21
N VAL A 214 10.26 -3.90 -30.16
CA VAL A 214 10.86 -4.37 -28.91
C VAL A 214 11.62 -3.25 -28.21
N ARG A 215 12.40 -2.45 -28.97
CA ARG A 215 13.10 -1.28 -28.42
C ARG A 215 12.13 -0.26 -27.82
N ALA A 216 11.08 0.09 -28.56
CA ALA A 216 10.06 1.02 -28.08
C ALA A 216 9.32 0.49 -26.85
N ALA A 217 9.11 -0.84 -26.75
CA ALA A 217 8.50 -1.44 -25.57
C ALA A 217 9.41 -1.37 -24.34
N LEU A 218 10.72 -1.60 -24.48
CA LEU A 218 11.70 -1.42 -23.40
C LEU A 218 11.71 0.03 -22.91
N GLU A 219 11.81 1.00 -23.82
CA GLU A 219 11.83 2.44 -23.49
C GLU A 219 10.53 2.88 -22.80
N ARG A 220 9.37 2.42 -23.31
CA ARG A 220 8.07 2.73 -22.72
C ARG A 220 7.92 2.13 -21.33
N ALA A 221 8.36 0.88 -21.14
CA ALA A 221 8.32 0.23 -19.83
C ALA A 221 9.14 1.02 -18.80
N VAL A 222 10.31 1.53 -19.18
CA VAL A 222 11.13 2.41 -18.34
C VAL A 222 10.41 3.73 -18.03
N GLY A 223 9.88 4.41 -19.05
CA GLY A 223 9.22 5.71 -18.88
C GLY A 223 7.93 5.67 -18.06
N GLU A 224 7.15 4.58 -18.19
CA GLU A 224 5.87 4.41 -17.51
C GLU A 224 6.00 3.68 -16.17
N GLY A 225 7.07 2.90 -15.96
CA GLY A 225 7.21 2.00 -14.81
C GLY A 225 6.18 0.86 -14.84
N ARG A 226 5.87 0.36 -16.04
CA ARG A 226 4.84 -0.66 -16.30
C ARG A 226 5.42 -1.83 -17.09
N VAL A 227 4.93 -3.03 -16.80
CA VAL A 227 5.20 -4.20 -17.65
C VAL A 227 4.49 -4.06 -19.00
N ALA A 228 5.04 -4.68 -20.03
CA ALA A 228 4.47 -4.69 -21.37
C ALA A 228 4.63 -6.06 -22.04
N TRP A 229 3.83 -6.28 -23.09
CA TRP A 229 3.96 -7.46 -23.94
C TRP A 229 4.18 -7.02 -25.38
N VAL A 230 5.01 -7.77 -26.10
CA VAL A 230 5.22 -7.60 -27.54
C VAL A 230 5.01 -8.96 -28.19
N ASP A 231 4.08 -9.00 -29.13
CA ASP A 231 3.81 -10.18 -29.94
C ASP A 231 4.58 -10.07 -31.26
N GLY A 232 5.26 -11.15 -31.64
CA GLY A 232 5.88 -11.30 -32.95
C GLY A 232 5.27 -12.45 -33.71
N GLN A 233 5.44 -12.42 -35.03
CA GLN A 233 4.86 -13.38 -35.96
C GLN A 233 5.94 -14.08 -36.79
N HIS A 234 5.55 -15.20 -37.40
CA HIS A 234 6.32 -16.00 -38.35
C HIS A 234 7.71 -16.46 -37.87
N PRO A 235 7.78 -17.58 -37.11
CA PRO A 235 6.76 -18.18 -36.25
C PRO A 235 6.35 -17.26 -35.09
N SER A 236 5.19 -17.51 -34.50
CA SER A 236 4.66 -16.67 -33.41
C SER A 236 5.51 -16.77 -32.14
N TRP A 237 5.69 -15.65 -31.47
CA TRP A 237 6.35 -15.55 -30.17
C TRP A 237 5.80 -14.38 -29.36
N ARG A 238 5.96 -14.45 -28.04
CA ARG A 238 5.53 -13.41 -27.11
C ARG A 238 6.67 -13.05 -26.17
N LEU A 239 6.96 -11.76 -26.10
CA LEU A 239 7.96 -11.16 -25.21
C LEU A 239 7.26 -10.45 -24.06
N PHE A 240 7.68 -10.75 -22.84
CA PHE A 240 7.29 -10.03 -21.63
C PHE A 240 8.39 -9.04 -21.24
N VAL A 241 8.05 -7.77 -21.12
CA VAL A 241 8.96 -6.68 -20.80
C VAL A 241 8.73 -6.20 -19.38
N VAL A 242 9.79 -6.13 -18.59
CA VAL A 242 9.76 -5.82 -17.16
C VAL A 242 10.71 -4.65 -16.87
N PRO A 243 10.21 -3.51 -16.35
CA PRO A 243 11.06 -2.41 -15.92
C PRO A 243 11.68 -2.69 -14.54
N LEU A 244 12.83 -2.07 -14.27
CA LEU A 244 13.43 -2.00 -12.93
C LEU A 244 12.81 -0.84 -12.15
N SER A 245 12.20 -1.15 -11.00
CA SER A 245 11.75 -0.12 -10.06
C SER A 245 12.93 0.38 -9.23
N LEU A 246 13.42 1.59 -9.52
CA LEU A 246 14.48 2.22 -8.74
C LEU A 246 13.96 2.72 -7.38
N PRO A 247 14.69 2.50 -6.28
CA PRO A 247 14.30 3.03 -4.98
C PRO A 247 14.31 4.57 -4.99
N PRO A 248 13.26 5.23 -4.48
CA PRO A 248 13.20 6.69 -4.44
C PRO A 248 14.41 7.35 -3.78
N ARG A 249 14.82 8.51 -4.28
CA ARG A 249 15.80 9.39 -3.62
C ARG A 249 15.09 10.48 -2.83
N ILE A 250 15.47 10.69 -1.59
CA ILE A 250 14.96 11.77 -0.75
C ILE A 250 16.08 12.70 -0.31
N LEU A 251 15.90 14.00 -0.53
CA LEU A 251 16.79 15.05 -0.03
C LEU A 251 16.19 15.64 1.26
N LEU A 252 16.80 15.35 2.40
CA LEU A 252 16.38 15.85 3.70
C LEU A 252 17.21 17.07 4.09
N LEU A 253 16.54 18.23 4.18
CA LEU A 253 17.16 19.51 4.51
C LEU A 253 16.95 19.82 6.00
N GLY A 254 17.96 19.47 6.81
CA GLY A 254 17.95 19.56 8.26
C GLY A 254 18.26 18.21 8.90
N ALA A 255 19.29 18.16 9.74
CA ALA A 255 19.77 16.97 10.44
C ALA A 255 19.51 17.04 11.95
N GLY A 256 18.39 17.65 12.33
CA GLY A 256 17.93 17.67 13.72
C GLY A 256 17.56 16.27 14.23
N PRO A 257 17.27 16.11 15.53
CA PRO A 257 16.83 14.83 16.10
C PRO A 257 15.56 14.27 15.44
N ASP A 258 14.71 15.15 14.89
CA ASP A 258 13.51 14.84 14.12
C ASP A 258 13.80 14.18 12.76
N ALA A 259 15.00 14.38 12.20
CA ALA A 259 15.42 13.76 10.95
C ALA A 259 15.73 12.27 11.11
N VAL A 260 16.15 11.83 12.29
CA VAL A 260 16.58 10.44 12.56
C VAL A 260 15.50 9.41 12.22
N PRO A 261 14.26 9.49 12.74
CA PRO A 261 13.22 8.52 12.39
C PRO A 261 12.83 8.55 10.90
N VAL A 262 12.93 9.72 10.25
CA VAL A 262 12.66 9.84 8.79
C VAL A 262 13.72 9.10 7.99
N VAL A 263 14.99 9.23 8.36
CA VAL A 263 16.10 8.50 7.75
C VAL A 263 15.92 6.99 7.98
N ASP A 264 15.55 6.57 9.19
CA ASP A 264 15.32 5.14 9.50
C ASP A 264 14.20 4.53 8.66
N PHE A 265 13.03 5.18 8.59
CA PHE A 265 11.93 4.68 7.75
C PHE A 265 12.27 4.65 6.27
N ALA A 266 12.92 5.70 5.76
CA ALA A 266 13.37 5.73 4.37
C ALA A 266 14.36 4.60 4.09
N ALA A 267 15.30 4.33 4.99
CA ALA A 267 16.25 3.22 4.89
C ALA A 267 15.56 1.85 4.85
N ARG A 268 14.56 1.61 5.72
CA ARG A 268 13.79 0.35 5.72
C ARG A 268 13.00 0.12 4.44
N LEU A 269 12.64 1.19 3.74
CA LEU A 269 11.98 1.15 2.43
C LEU A 269 12.98 1.09 1.26
N ASP A 270 14.28 0.96 1.54
CA ASP A 270 15.39 0.98 0.57
C ASP A 270 15.56 2.33 -0.15
N TRP A 271 15.02 3.43 0.38
CA TRP A 271 15.13 4.76 -0.24
C TRP A 271 16.50 5.38 -0.02
N LYS A 272 17.06 6.01 -1.06
CA LYS A 272 18.35 6.69 -0.99
C LYS A 272 18.20 8.07 -0.34
N VAL A 273 18.67 8.22 0.90
CA VAL A 273 18.57 9.48 1.66
C VAL A 273 19.83 10.34 1.50
N THR A 274 19.68 11.59 1.06
CA THR A 274 20.73 12.62 1.15
C THR A 274 20.38 13.59 2.25
N LEU A 275 21.23 13.72 3.27
CA LEU A 275 21.00 14.59 4.42
C LEU A 275 21.89 15.83 4.34
N VAL A 276 21.29 17.02 4.38
CA VAL A 276 22.02 18.29 4.30
C VAL A 276 21.65 19.17 5.48
N ASP A 277 22.64 19.58 6.27
CA ASP A 277 22.48 20.60 7.31
C ASP A 277 23.63 21.60 7.25
N HIS A 278 23.30 22.88 7.44
CA HIS A 278 24.28 23.96 7.48
C HIS A 278 25.10 23.97 8.77
N ARG A 279 24.62 23.30 9.83
CA ARG A 279 25.29 23.21 11.13
C ARG A 279 26.19 21.97 11.14
N PRO A 280 27.53 22.14 11.18
CA PRO A 280 28.46 21.01 11.13
C PRO A 280 28.24 19.98 12.23
N ALA A 281 27.83 20.42 13.43
CA ALA A 281 27.52 19.55 14.57
C ALA A 281 26.33 18.59 14.32
N TYR A 282 25.45 18.90 13.37
CA TYR A 282 24.28 18.08 13.04
C TYR A 282 24.52 17.22 11.79
N ALA A 283 25.42 17.63 10.89
CA ALA A 283 25.77 16.90 9.67
C ALA A 283 26.81 15.78 9.90
N LEU A 284 26.68 15.00 10.98
CA LEU A 284 27.61 13.93 11.33
C LEU A 284 27.16 12.58 10.77
N PRO A 285 28.06 11.78 10.15
CA PRO A 285 27.75 10.42 9.68
C PRO A 285 27.17 9.50 10.76
N ALA A 286 27.55 9.73 12.02
CA ALA A 286 27.04 8.99 13.18
C ALA A 286 25.51 9.09 13.37
N ARG A 287 24.85 10.13 12.82
CA ARG A 287 23.39 10.30 12.87
C ARG A 287 22.65 9.65 11.71
N ALA A 288 23.39 9.19 10.69
CA ALA A 288 22.88 8.37 9.59
C ALA A 288 23.23 6.88 9.78
N ARG A 289 23.57 6.46 11.02
CA ARG A 289 23.89 5.06 11.34
C ARG A 289 22.71 4.16 10.97
N GLY A 290 22.98 3.18 10.11
CA GLY A 290 22.01 2.23 9.59
C GLY A 290 21.97 2.14 8.05
N HIS A 291 22.55 3.11 7.34
CA HIS A 291 22.41 3.20 5.89
C HIS A 291 23.74 3.44 5.17
N ARG A 292 24.09 2.57 4.22
CA ARG A 292 25.36 2.64 3.45
C ARG A 292 25.40 3.81 2.46
N ASP A 293 24.25 4.32 2.03
CA ASP A 293 24.13 5.35 0.97
C ASP A 293 23.74 6.75 1.50
N SER A 294 23.86 7.00 2.80
CA SER A 294 23.52 8.30 3.38
C SER A 294 24.68 9.29 3.31
N LEU A 295 24.60 10.24 2.38
CA LEU A 295 25.55 11.34 2.26
C LEU A 295 25.15 12.49 3.19
N CYS A 296 25.98 12.75 4.21
CA CYS A 296 25.91 13.97 5.02
C CYS A 296 26.78 15.05 4.37
N ARG A 297 26.19 16.18 3.97
CA ARG A 297 26.96 17.32 3.44
C ARG A 297 26.69 18.58 4.24
N THR A 298 27.76 19.25 4.66
CA THR A 298 27.73 20.67 5.01
C THR A 298 27.79 21.48 3.71
N PRO A 299 26.93 22.49 3.48
CA PRO A 299 27.09 23.40 2.36
C PRO A 299 28.45 24.08 2.46
N ARG A 300 29.31 23.93 1.45
CA ARG A 300 30.54 24.74 1.37
C ARG A 300 30.11 26.21 1.24
N PRO A 301 30.67 27.13 2.04
CA PRO A 301 30.48 28.55 1.76
C PRO A 301 31.03 28.83 0.36
N ARG A 302 30.23 29.44 -0.52
CA ARG A 302 30.72 29.94 -1.81
C ARG A 302 31.88 30.89 -1.50
N ARG A 303 33.11 30.53 -1.91
CA ARG A 303 34.17 31.54 -2.04
C ARG A 303 33.67 32.59 -3.02
N PRO A 304 33.76 33.89 -2.72
CA PRO A 304 33.42 34.90 -3.70
C PRO A 304 34.37 34.71 -4.90
N SER A 305 33.79 34.50 -6.08
CA SER A 305 34.51 34.50 -7.34
C SER A 305 35.17 35.87 -7.50
N ARG A 306 36.50 35.89 -7.59
CA ARG A 306 37.26 37.02 -8.12
C ARG A 306 36.91 37.14 -9.59
N GLU A 307 35.88 37.93 -9.90
CA GLU A 307 35.64 38.48 -11.23
C GLU A 307 34.59 39.58 -11.12
N ALA A 308 35.08 40.75 -10.73
CA ALA A 308 34.50 42.05 -11.05
C ALA A 308 35.64 43.07 -10.84
N ALA A 309 36.49 43.18 -11.85
CA ALA A 309 37.38 44.32 -11.99
C ALA A 309 36.51 45.56 -12.21
N VAL A 310 36.32 46.35 -11.15
CA VAL A 310 35.99 47.77 -11.27
C VAL A 310 37.18 48.51 -10.69
N ARG A 311 37.84 49.24 -11.59
CA ARG A 311 38.92 50.18 -11.26
C ARG A 311 38.34 51.23 -10.31
N SER A 312 38.96 51.39 -9.14
CA SER A 312 39.04 52.68 -8.47
C SER A 312 40.45 52.84 -7.93
N ARG A 313 41.10 53.91 -8.37
CA ARG A 313 42.41 54.38 -7.95
C ARG A 313 42.40 54.77 -6.46
N ASP A 314 43.62 54.87 -5.95
CA ASP A 314 44.07 55.57 -4.75
C ASP A 314 44.05 54.83 -3.41
N GLY A 315 45.25 54.44 -3.00
CA GLY A 315 45.88 55.02 -1.81
C GLY A 315 45.74 54.28 -0.48
N GLY A 316 46.87 53.74 0.02
CA GLY A 316 47.21 53.88 1.44
C GLY A 316 47.01 52.69 2.38
N ALA A 317 48.16 52.11 2.76
CA ALA A 317 48.55 51.69 4.13
C ALA A 317 47.78 50.57 4.89
N ARG A 318 48.48 49.43 5.01
CA ARG A 318 48.90 48.63 6.20
C ARG A 318 47.95 48.40 7.43
N PRO A 319 48.22 47.31 8.19
CA PRO A 319 47.21 46.57 8.97
C PRO A 319 47.20 46.91 10.46
N ALA A 320 46.09 46.66 11.16
CA ALA A 320 46.07 46.62 12.61
C ALA A 320 45.10 45.57 13.17
N ARG A 321 45.63 44.81 14.12
CA ARG A 321 44.97 43.84 15.02
C ARG A 321 43.98 44.55 15.95
N THR A 322 42.89 43.88 16.31
CA THR A 322 42.36 43.86 17.69
C THR A 322 41.34 42.72 17.87
N ALA A 323 41.48 42.01 18.98
CA ALA A 323 40.51 41.07 19.55
C ALA A 323 39.54 41.83 20.50
N PRO A 324 38.80 41.17 21.41
CA PRO A 324 37.41 40.73 21.26
C PRO A 324 36.43 41.45 22.22
N CYS A 325 35.18 40.95 22.24
CA CYS A 325 34.08 41.22 23.20
C CYS A 325 33.06 42.30 22.83
N ALA A 326 31.82 41.87 22.59
CA ALA A 326 30.66 42.16 23.45
C ALA A 326 29.38 41.65 22.77
N GLY A 327 28.55 40.93 23.54
CA GLY A 327 27.31 40.36 23.07
C GLY A 327 26.31 41.42 22.60
N ARG A 328 25.70 41.18 21.44
CA ARG A 328 24.39 41.73 21.08
C ARG A 328 23.61 40.68 20.30
N SER A 329 22.44 40.36 20.84
CA SER A 329 21.32 39.73 20.16
C SER A 329 21.14 40.34 18.76
N ALA A 330 21.31 39.54 17.71
CA ALA A 330 21.11 40.00 16.34
C ALA A 330 20.36 38.94 15.52
N ALA A 331 19.22 39.38 15.00
CA ALA A 331 18.29 38.65 14.16
C ALA A 331 18.98 37.84 13.06
N ARG A 332 18.52 36.59 12.90
CA ARG A 332 18.93 35.66 11.83
C ARG A 332 18.72 36.31 10.45
N ARG A 333 19.81 36.58 9.73
CA ARG A 333 19.78 36.99 8.31
C ARG A 333 19.18 35.85 7.45
N PRO A 334 18.41 36.18 6.39
CA PRO A 334 17.73 35.19 5.56
C PRO A 334 18.66 34.53 4.53
N PHE A 335 18.29 33.30 4.19
CA PHE A 335 18.91 32.37 3.24
C PHE A 335 19.48 33.00 1.96
N THR A 336 20.75 32.72 1.67
CA THR A 336 21.28 32.73 0.29
C THR A 336 20.70 31.55 -0.49
N ARG A 337 20.07 31.85 -1.63
CA ARG A 337 19.54 30.88 -2.60
C ARG A 337 20.57 29.80 -2.93
N VAL A 338 20.19 28.54 -2.73
CA VAL A 338 20.77 27.42 -3.48
C VAL A 338 19.92 27.31 -4.73
N ASP A 339 20.50 27.64 -5.89
CA ASP A 339 19.89 27.36 -7.18
C ASP A 339 19.84 25.84 -7.34
N CYS A 340 18.69 25.24 -7.03
CA CYS A 340 18.37 23.90 -7.49
C CYS A 340 18.15 24.00 -9.00
N ALA A 341 19.05 23.38 -9.77
CA ALA A 341 18.91 23.19 -11.20
C ALA A 341 17.50 22.67 -11.51
N ARG A 342 16.84 23.33 -12.46
CA ARG A 342 15.49 23.01 -12.93
C ARG A 342 15.50 21.61 -13.53
N ASP A 343 14.96 20.64 -12.80
CA ASP A 343 14.30 19.51 -13.42
C ASP A 343 12.91 19.34 -12.81
N ARG A 344 11.90 19.82 -13.54
CA ARG A 344 10.56 20.18 -13.01
C ARG A 344 9.53 19.07 -13.10
N ARG A 345 9.93 17.82 -13.38
CA ARG A 345 8.98 16.72 -13.49
C ARG A 345 9.14 15.81 -12.27
N ARG A 346 8.26 15.97 -11.27
CA ARG A 346 7.99 15.04 -10.13
C ARG A 346 8.77 15.22 -8.80
N ALA A 347 9.24 16.42 -8.44
CA ALA A 347 9.73 16.66 -7.07
C ALA A 347 8.60 17.08 -6.12
N ALA A 348 8.19 16.21 -5.18
CA ALA A 348 7.33 16.59 -4.07
C ALA A 348 8.15 17.28 -2.97
N CYS A 349 7.86 18.55 -2.67
CA CYS A 349 8.59 19.31 -1.65
C CYS A 349 7.72 19.51 -0.41
N ALA A 350 8.11 18.91 0.71
CA ALA A 350 7.47 19.09 2.01
C ALA A 350 8.37 19.92 2.95
N SER A 351 7.77 20.71 3.85
CA SER A 351 8.51 21.46 4.89
C SER A 351 7.94 21.21 6.27
N ALA A 352 8.77 20.72 7.19
CA ALA A 352 8.41 20.61 8.60
C ALA A 352 8.52 21.99 9.26
N SER A 353 7.40 22.73 9.35
CA SER A 353 7.34 23.96 10.16
C SER A 353 5.90 24.34 10.51
N THR A 354 5.75 25.01 11.66
CA THR A 354 4.46 25.54 12.11
C THR A 354 3.91 26.59 11.14
N ARG A 355 2.58 26.78 11.12
CA ARG A 355 1.89 27.75 10.24
C ARG A 355 2.46 29.18 10.35
N ARG A 356 2.94 29.55 11.54
CA ARG A 356 3.56 30.87 11.84
C ARG A 356 4.92 31.04 11.13
N HIS A 357 5.73 29.97 11.04
CA HIS A 357 7.01 30.00 10.32
C HIS A 357 6.86 29.92 8.79
N ARG A 358 5.89 29.14 8.29
CA ARG A 358 5.54 29.12 6.84
C ARG A 358 5.09 30.49 6.33
N ARG A 359 4.28 31.24 7.11
CA ARG A 359 3.84 32.60 6.76
C ARG A 359 5.00 33.61 6.72
N ARG A 360 5.93 33.57 7.68
CA ARG A 360 7.14 34.42 7.67
C ARG A 360 8.07 34.15 6.47
N ARG A 361 8.22 32.89 6.05
CA ARG A 361 9.04 32.54 4.85
C ARG A 361 8.39 32.99 3.53
N ARG A 362 7.06 32.95 3.42
CA ARG A 362 6.36 33.46 2.23
C ARG A 362 6.40 34.99 2.12
N GLY A 363 6.41 35.71 3.24
CA GLY A 363 6.50 37.17 3.26
C GLY A 363 7.79 37.76 2.67
N HIS A 364 8.87 36.99 2.59
CA HIS A 364 10.12 37.39 1.92
C HIS A 364 10.24 36.90 0.46
N ALA A 365 9.27 36.13 -0.04
CA ALA A 365 9.29 35.57 -1.40
C ALA A 365 8.45 36.38 -2.41
N VAL A 366 7.80 37.47 -1.98
CA VAL A 366 6.93 38.30 -2.84
C VAL A 366 7.69 39.53 -3.35
N ARG A 367 8.58 39.33 -4.34
CA ARG A 367 8.96 40.35 -5.33
C ARG A 367 9.33 39.59 -6.61
N GLY A 368 8.36 39.50 -7.54
CA GLY A 368 8.46 38.80 -8.82
C GLY A 368 7.15 38.09 -9.15
N GLY A 369 6.27 38.76 -9.90
CA GLY A 369 4.89 38.33 -10.14
C GLY A 369 4.71 37.25 -11.21
N LEU A 370 3.53 36.62 -11.18
CA LEU A 370 2.59 36.38 -12.29
C LEU A 370 1.32 35.69 -11.75
N PRO A 371 0.13 35.90 -12.36
CA PRO A 371 -1.18 35.54 -11.80
C PRO A 371 -1.65 34.15 -12.26
N GLY A 372 -2.34 33.45 -11.37
CA GLY A 372 -3.05 32.22 -11.65
C GLY A 372 -3.81 31.79 -10.40
N ARG A 373 -5.11 32.09 -10.35
CA ARG A 373 -6.00 31.69 -9.26
C ARG A 373 -6.11 30.15 -9.24
N VAL A 374 -5.38 29.51 -8.34
CA VAL A 374 -5.74 28.19 -7.83
C VAL A 374 -6.35 28.44 -6.46
N ASN A 375 -7.63 28.12 -6.28
CA ASN A 375 -8.29 28.14 -4.97
C ASN A 375 -7.97 26.82 -4.27
N PRO A 376 -7.07 26.76 -3.28
CA PRO A 376 -6.78 25.52 -2.57
C PRO A 376 -7.62 25.51 -1.30
N LEU A 377 -8.66 24.68 -1.28
CA LEU A 377 -9.25 24.24 -0.02
C LEU A 377 -8.10 23.75 0.89
N ARG A 378 -8.08 24.28 2.11
CA ARG A 378 -6.97 24.25 3.05
C ARG A 378 -6.71 22.83 3.60
N ALA A 379 -6.03 21.97 2.86
CA ALA A 379 -5.51 20.72 3.43
C ALA A 379 -4.36 21.04 4.42
N ARG A 380 -4.67 20.98 5.72
CA ARG A 380 -3.65 20.91 6.79
C ARG A 380 -2.99 19.53 6.68
N PRO A 381 -1.66 19.40 6.84
CA PRO A 381 -1.08 18.08 7.05
C PRO A 381 -1.63 17.54 8.36
N MET A 382 -2.42 16.47 8.28
CA MET A 382 -3.01 15.85 9.43
C MET A 382 -2.01 14.89 10.07
N ASN A 383 -1.86 14.96 11.38
CA ASN A 383 -1.20 13.90 12.13
C ASN A 383 -2.12 12.68 12.23
N GLU A 384 -1.58 11.54 12.62
CA GLU A 384 -2.33 10.29 12.69
C GLU A 384 -3.55 10.34 13.64
N THR A 385 -3.44 11.06 14.75
CA THR A 385 -4.58 11.31 15.64
C THR A 385 -5.67 12.12 14.92
N GLU A 386 -5.29 13.13 14.13
CA GLU A 386 -6.23 13.89 13.29
C GLU A 386 -6.87 13.00 12.23
N ILE A 387 -6.15 12.03 11.65
CA ILE A 387 -6.70 11.05 10.69
C ILE A 387 -7.75 10.15 11.35
N ILE A 388 -7.40 9.57 12.50
CA ILE A 388 -8.33 8.70 13.26
C ILE A 388 -9.57 9.50 13.68
N ARG A 389 -9.39 10.74 14.15
CA ARG A 389 -10.50 11.61 14.54
C ARG A 389 -11.38 12.00 13.37
N GLU A 390 -10.80 12.34 12.22
CA GLU A 390 -11.60 12.64 11.03
C GLU A 390 -12.36 11.41 10.54
N GLN A 391 -11.78 10.22 10.62
CA GLN A 391 -12.47 8.98 10.26
C GLN A 391 -13.65 8.68 11.21
N LEU A 392 -13.47 8.80 12.54
CA LEU A 392 -14.57 8.65 13.52
C LEU A 392 -15.67 9.69 13.31
N ALA A 393 -15.29 10.93 13.02
CA ALA A 393 -16.24 12.00 12.70
C ALA A 393 -17.02 11.68 11.42
N THR A 394 -16.34 11.11 10.41
CA THR A 394 -16.96 10.70 9.14
C THR A 394 -17.96 9.57 9.35
N GLU A 395 -17.58 8.51 10.07
CA GLU A 395 -18.46 7.38 10.44
C GLU A 395 -19.74 7.87 11.11
N ARG A 396 -19.60 8.73 12.12
CA ARG A 396 -20.75 9.33 12.80
C ARG A 396 -21.63 10.17 11.87
N GLN A 397 -21.02 11.00 11.02
CA GLN A 397 -21.78 11.84 10.09
C GLN A 397 -22.56 10.98 9.10
N HIS A 398 -21.94 9.91 8.58
CA HIS A 398 -22.58 8.95 7.71
C HIS A 398 -23.72 8.22 8.42
N ALA A 399 -23.53 7.76 9.66
CA ALA A 399 -24.58 7.13 10.45
C ALA A 399 -25.79 8.06 10.68
N SER A 400 -25.56 9.33 11.06
CA SER A 400 -26.64 10.32 11.14
C SER A 400 -27.35 10.51 9.80
N ALA A 401 -26.61 10.62 8.69
CA ALA A 401 -27.18 10.77 7.35
C ALA A 401 -28.05 9.56 6.96
N VAL A 402 -27.56 8.34 7.20
CA VAL A 402 -28.26 7.09 6.91
C VAL A 402 -29.53 6.97 7.76
N ALA A 403 -29.44 7.25 9.06
CA ALA A 403 -30.60 7.23 9.97
C ALA A 403 -31.68 8.21 9.53
N ASN A 404 -31.30 9.45 9.18
CA ASN A 404 -32.22 10.48 8.69
C ASN A 404 -32.84 10.11 7.34
N ALA A 405 -32.05 9.59 6.40
CA ALA A 405 -32.53 9.17 5.09
C ALA A 405 -33.54 8.01 5.21
N CYS A 406 -33.27 7.04 6.09
CA CYS A 406 -34.17 5.93 6.38
C CYS A 406 -35.51 6.42 6.96
N ALA A 407 -35.47 7.27 8.00
CA ALA A 407 -36.68 7.82 8.60
C ALA A 407 -37.51 8.67 7.61
N SER A 408 -36.85 9.49 6.77
CA SER A 408 -37.53 10.30 5.75
C SER A 408 -38.16 9.46 4.65
N ALA A 409 -37.52 8.36 4.24
CA ALA A 409 -38.07 7.46 3.22
C ALA A 409 -39.30 6.70 3.74
N LEU A 410 -39.26 6.24 5.00
CA LEU A 410 -40.39 5.57 5.65
C LEU A 410 -41.57 6.52 5.90
N GLY A 411 -41.33 7.80 6.16
CA GLY A 411 -42.38 8.80 6.37
C GLY A 411 -43.11 9.27 5.10
N ARG A 412 -42.69 8.84 3.90
CA ARG A 412 -43.22 9.31 2.61
C ARG A 412 -43.77 8.19 1.71
N ALA A 413 -43.74 6.94 2.16
CA ALA A 413 -44.09 5.81 1.29
C ALA A 413 -45.61 5.76 0.98
N ALA A 414 -45.95 5.63 -0.30
CA ALA A 414 -47.30 5.30 -0.76
C ALA A 414 -47.55 3.77 -0.63
N PRO A 415 -48.80 3.34 -0.38
CA PRO A 415 -49.15 1.95 -0.06
C PRO A 415 -48.78 0.89 -1.12
N GLU A 416 -48.51 1.30 -2.36
CA GLU A 416 -48.32 0.42 -3.51
C GLU A 416 -46.92 -0.23 -3.60
N ALA A 417 -45.96 0.19 -2.76
CA ALA A 417 -44.54 -0.17 -2.90
C ALA A 417 -44.05 -1.29 -1.96
N LEU A 418 -44.90 -2.17 -1.42
CA LEU A 418 -44.56 -3.11 -0.34
C LEU A 418 -44.62 -4.60 -0.72
N GLY A 419 -44.12 -4.95 -1.91
CA GLY A 419 -43.78 -6.34 -2.26
C GLY A 419 -42.35 -6.73 -1.78
N GLY A 420 -42.11 -8.02 -1.56
CA GLY A 420 -40.83 -8.59 -1.03
C GLY A 420 -39.57 -8.41 -1.88
N GLY A 421 -39.61 -7.57 -2.94
CA GLY A 421 -38.47 -7.14 -3.74
C GLY A 421 -38.40 -5.62 -3.94
N SER A 422 -39.21 -4.85 -3.20
CA SER A 422 -39.31 -3.40 -3.36
C SER A 422 -37.97 -2.68 -3.14
N PRO A 423 -37.64 -1.68 -3.97
CA PRO A 423 -36.48 -0.81 -3.75
C PRO A 423 -36.43 -0.21 -2.33
N LEU A 424 -37.59 0.05 -1.71
CA LEU A 424 -37.67 0.57 -0.34
C LEU A 424 -37.23 -0.46 0.72
N VAL A 425 -37.56 -1.73 0.51
CA VAL A 425 -37.15 -2.82 1.40
C VAL A 425 -35.64 -3.04 1.31
N GLN A 426 -35.09 -3.01 0.09
CA GLN A 426 -33.65 -3.11 -0.15
C GLN A 426 -32.89 -1.93 0.48
N PHE A 427 -33.42 -0.71 0.35
CA PHE A 427 -32.88 0.48 1.00
C PHE A 427 -32.90 0.37 2.53
N ARG A 428 -34.03 -0.03 3.11
CA ARG A 428 -34.16 -0.22 4.57
C ARG A 428 -33.13 -1.24 5.05
N GLN A 429 -32.99 -2.38 4.36
CA GLN A 429 -32.01 -3.40 4.73
C GLN A 429 -30.58 -2.86 4.66
N ALA A 430 -30.21 -2.13 3.59
CA ALA A 430 -28.89 -1.52 3.47
C ALA A 430 -28.60 -0.51 4.60
N CYS A 431 -29.60 0.30 4.98
CA CYS A 431 -29.49 1.25 6.10
C CYS A 431 -29.25 0.51 7.43
N VAL A 432 -30.00 -0.56 7.69
CA VAL A 432 -29.86 -1.37 8.90
C VAL A 432 -28.50 -2.06 8.96
N ASP A 433 -28.08 -2.69 7.87
CA ASP A 433 -26.78 -3.35 7.77
C ASP A 433 -25.62 -2.39 8.05
N TYR A 434 -25.76 -1.12 7.66
CA TYR A 434 -24.80 -0.07 7.95
C TYR A 434 -24.84 0.34 9.43
N LEU A 435 -26.02 0.72 9.93
CA LEU A 435 -26.19 1.27 11.28
C LEU A 435 -25.84 0.26 12.38
N VAL A 436 -26.22 -1.02 12.21
CA VAL A 436 -25.89 -2.08 13.17
C VAL A 436 -24.37 -2.26 13.26
N TRP A 437 -23.67 -2.26 12.12
CA TRP A 437 -22.22 -2.41 12.10
C TRP A 437 -21.51 -1.23 12.75
N ASP A 438 -21.93 0.00 12.42
CA ASP A 438 -21.33 1.21 12.96
C ASP A 438 -21.51 1.29 14.49
N LEU A 439 -22.74 1.07 14.97
CA LEU A 439 -23.05 1.06 16.40
C LEU A 439 -22.31 -0.04 17.16
N ALA A 440 -22.20 -1.25 16.59
CA ALA A 440 -21.43 -2.34 17.19
C ALA A 440 -19.94 -1.99 17.32
N ARG A 441 -19.36 -1.33 16.31
CA ARG A 441 -17.98 -0.85 16.37
C ARG A 441 -17.80 0.24 17.43
N PHE A 442 -18.75 1.15 17.57
CA PHE A 442 -18.71 2.13 18.66
C PHE A 442 -18.81 1.49 20.05
N GLU A 443 -19.60 0.43 20.23
CA GLU A 443 -19.67 -0.32 21.49
C GLU A 443 -18.33 -1.00 21.81
N GLU A 444 -17.72 -1.68 20.84
CA GLU A 444 -16.39 -2.31 21.00
C GLU A 444 -15.32 -1.28 21.41
N ARG A 445 -15.38 -0.08 20.82
CA ARG A 445 -14.47 1.02 21.15
C ARG A 445 -14.70 1.56 22.58
N ASP A 446 -15.95 1.65 23.02
CA ASP A 446 -16.30 2.06 24.40
C ASP A 446 -15.78 1.03 25.42
N GLN A 447 -15.89 -0.27 25.11
CA GLN A 447 -15.34 -1.32 25.96
C GLN A 447 -13.82 -1.25 26.06
N ARG A 448 -13.12 -1.13 24.91
CA ARG A 448 -11.65 -0.99 24.88
C ARG A 448 -11.18 0.25 25.64
N LEU A 449 -11.91 1.35 25.53
CA LEU A 449 -11.62 2.57 26.27
C LEU A 449 -11.62 2.31 27.78
N ALA A 450 -12.67 1.65 28.29
CA ALA A 450 -12.79 1.29 29.70
C ALA A 450 -11.63 0.38 30.15
N GLU A 451 -11.34 -0.68 29.39
CA GLU A 451 -10.28 -1.64 29.69
C GLU A 451 -8.90 -0.96 29.79
N VAL A 452 -8.55 -0.14 28.80
CA VAL A 452 -7.25 0.54 28.76
C VAL A 452 -7.09 1.52 29.92
N TRP A 453 -8.15 2.27 30.27
CA TRP A 453 -8.09 3.26 31.34
C TRP A 453 -8.07 2.62 32.72
N HIS A 454 -8.84 1.55 32.93
CA HIS A 454 -8.81 0.79 34.17
C HIS A 454 -7.47 0.08 34.41
N ALA A 455 -6.81 -0.40 33.35
CA ALA A 455 -5.52 -1.07 33.44
C ALA A 455 -4.34 -0.11 33.72
N ARG A 456 -4.38 1.11 33.18
CA ARG A 456 -3.24 2.05 33.23
C ARG A 456 -3.28 3.04 34.37
N LEU A 457 -4.47 3.43 34.83
CA LEU A 457 -4.63 4.53 35.78
C LEU A 457 -5.15 4.03 37.13
N PRO A 458 -4.57 4.45 38.27
CA PRO A 458 -5.08 4.11 39.59
C PRO A 458 -6.51 4.62 39.82
N SER A 459 -7.24 3.97 40.73
CA SER A 459 -8.67 4.20 41.04
C SER A 459 -9.05 5.62 41.53
N GLY A 460 -8.09 6.54 41.67
CA GLY A 460 -8.31 7.95 42.05
C GLY A 460 -7.86 8.98 41.02
N HIS A 461 -7.29 8.55 39.89
CA HIS A 461 -6.76 9.46 38.89
C HIS A 461 -7.89 10.28 38.23
N SER A 462 -7.72 11.59 38.10
CA SER A 462 -8.77 12.49 37.58
C SER A 462 -9.24 12.11 36.17
N ALA A 463 -8.33 11.68 35.30
CA ALA A 463 -8.65 11.22 33.95
C ALA A 463 -9.44 9.89 33.93
N ARG A 464 -9.18 8.98 34.88
CA ARG A 464 -9.97 7.74 35.02
C ARG A 464 -11.40 8.07 35.46
N ARG A 465 -11.55 8.91 36.50
CA ARG A 465 -12.88 9.36 36.97
C ARG A 465 -13.68 10.07 35.88
N ALA A 466 -13.04 10.92 35.08
CA ALA A 466 -13.72 11.63 33.99
C ALA A 466 -14.22 10.69 32.87
N VAL A 467 -13.46 9.64 32.55
CA VAL A 467 -13.88 8.62 31.57
C VAL A 467 -14.99 7.76 32.16
N ASP A 468 -14.85 7.31 33.41
CA ASP A 468 -15.88 6.50 34.09
C ASP A 468 -17.22 7.27 34.17
N GLU A 469 -17.18 8.56 34.51
CA GLU A 469 -18.35 9.44 34.52
C GLU A 469 -18.98 9.58 33.12
N ALA A 470 -18.16 9.75 32.08
CA ALA A 470 -18.65 9.84 30.70
C ALA A 470 -19.27 8.52 30.21
N LEU A 471 -18.68 7.38 30.59
CA LEU A 471 -19.20 6.05 30.26
C LEU A 471 -20.48 5.72 31.05
N SER A 472 -20.64 6.27 32.26
CA SER A 472 -21.85 6.09 33.07
C SER A 472 -23.05 6.93 32.62
N ARG A 473 -22.83 7.99 31.83
CA ARG A 473 -23.92 8.83 31.27
C ARG A 473 -24.85 8.03 30.33
N PRO A 474 -26.13 8.42 30.21
CA PRO A 474 -27.06 7.85 29.23
C PRO A 474 -26.58 8.12 27.78
N GLY A 475 -27.06 7.34 26.80
CA GLY A 475 -26.61 7.47 25.41
C GLY A 475 -25.55 6.46 24.97
N ARG A 476 -25.56 5.23 25.49
CA ARG A 476 -24.58 4.19 25.12
C ARG A 476 -24.87 3.64 23.72
N SER A 477 -23.84 3.12 23.04
CA SER A 477 -24.02 2.48 21.72
C SER A 477 -24.94 1.27 21.80
N ARG A 478 -24.86 0.49 22.89
CA ARG A 478 -25.84 -0.55 23.20
C ARG A 478 -27.28 -0.05 23.35
N GLU A 479 -27.50 1.14 23.92
CA GLU A 479 -28.84 1.74 24.04
C GLU A 479 -29.35 2.19 22.66
N ALA A 480 -28.48 2.76 21.82
CA ALA A 480 -28.80 3.10 20.43
C ALA A 480 -29.18 1.85 19.63
N LEU A 481 -28.44 0.75 19.78
CA LEU A 481 -28.72 -0.53 19.12
C LEU A 481 -30.08 -1.10 19.57
N ALA A 482 -30.37 -1.12 20.86
CA ALA A 482 -31.66 -1.58 21.38
C ALA A 482 -32.85 -0.75 20.84
N ARG A 483 -32.68 0.57 20.72
CA ARG A 483 -33.70 1.45 20.11
C ARG A 483 -33.85 1.20 18.61
N LEU A 484 -32.75 0.93 17.90
CA LEU A 484 -32.79 0.52 16.50
C LEU A 484 -33.54 -0.80 16.33
N GLU A 485 -33.24 -1.81 17.15
CA GLU A 485 -33.96 -3.10 17.17
C GLU A 485 -35.46 -2.92 17.46
N ALA A 486 -35.82 -2.06 18.42
CA ALA A 486 -37.21 -1.72 18.68
C ALA A 486 -37.89 -1.07 17.45
N ALA A 487 -37.20 -0.16 16.75
CA ALA A 487 -37.68 0.44 15.50
C ALA A 487 -37.77 -0.57 14.33
N LEU A 488 -37.08 -1.71 14.42
CA LEU A 488 -37.14 -2.79 13.42
C LEU A 488 -38.25 -3.79 13.68
N ALA A 489 -38.58 -4.02 14.95
CA ALA A 489 -39.62 -4.96 15.38
C ALA A 489 -41.04 -4.57 14.89
N GLU A 490 -41.25 -3.30 14.54
CA GLU A 490 -42.50 -2.86 13.96
C GLU A 490 -42.63 -3.29 12.47
N PRO A 491 -43.72 -4.00 12.10
CA PRO A 491 -43.90 -4.51 10.74
C PRO A 491 -44.11 -3.38 9.73
N LEU A 492 -43.51 -3.54 8.54
CA LEU A 492 -43.78 -2.69 7.38
C LEU A 492 -45.17 -3.03 6.82
N ALA A 493 -46.21 -2.32 7.28
CA ALA A 493 -47.57 -2.45 6.74
C ALA A 493 -47.83 -1.41 5.61
N PRO A 494 -48.79 -1.66 4.70
CA PRO A 494 -49.12 -0.79 3.55
C PRO A 494 -49.44 0.66 3.92
N SER A 495 -49.98 0.88 5.10
CA SER A 495 -49.85 2.16 5.80
C SER A 495 -48.91 1.92 6.97
N PRO A 496 -47.79 2.64 7.13
CA PRO A 496 -46.99 2.49 8.34
C PRO A 496 -47.95 2.76 9.51
N PRO A 497 -48.11 1.81 10.46
CA PRO A 497 -48.82 2.14 11.68
C PRO A 497 -48.10 3.37 12.24
N ARG A 498 -48.83 4.35 12.77
CA ARG A 498 -48.23 5.57 13.34
C ARG A 498 -47.09 5.26 14.33
N GLY A 499 -47.04 4.03 14.88
CA GLY A 499 -45.94 3.45 15.64
C GLY A 499 -44.60 3.41 14.90
N ALA A 500 -44.48 2.78 13.72
CA ALA A 500 -43.17 2.48 13.13
C ALA A 500 -42.43 3.75 12.74
N GLN A 501 -43.16 4.73 12.20
CA GLN A 501 -42.64 6.06 11.91
C GLN A 501 -42.23 6.80 13.18
N LYS A 502 -43.02 6.70 14.26
CA LYS A 502 -42.71 7.28 15.56
C LYS A 502 -41.45 6.64 16.19
N SER A 503 -41.31 5.32 16.14
CA SER A 503 -40.15 4.59 16.66
C SER A 503 -38.85 4.95 15.92
N TRP A 504 -38.90 5.10 14.59
CA TRP A 504 -37.75 5.61 13.81
C TRP A 504 -37.44 7.08 14.13
N GLN A 505 -38.45 7.93 14.33
CA GLN A 505 -38.25 9.32 14.74
C GLN A 505 -37.63 9.43 16.13
N GLU A 506 -38.09 8.60 17.08
CA GLU A 506 -37.55 8.53 18.44
C GLU A 506 -36.10 8.03 18.43
N PHE A 507 -35.78 7.02 17.61
CA PHE A 507 -34.39 6.57 17.41
C PHE A 507 -33.51 7.70 16.85
N VAL A 508 -33.94 8.36 15.77
CA VAL A 508 -33.19 9.46 15.15
C VAL A 508 -33.00 10.63 16.12
N GLN A 509 -34.04 10.98 16.89
CA GLN A 509 -33.97 12.01 17.91
C GLN A 509 -32.94 11.63 18.98
N PHE A 510 -33.00 10.42 19.52
CA PHE A 510 -32.02 9.93 20.51
C PHE A 510 -30.60 9.91 19.95
N PHE A 511 -30.41 9.42 18.72
CA PHE A 511 -29.11 9.28 18.06
C PHE A 511 -28.44 10.65 17.85
N ASN A 512 -29.19 11.61 17.30
CA ASN A 512 -28.67 12.96 16.99
C ASN A 512 -28.57 13.86 18.24
N THR A 513 -29.15 13.49 19.38
CA THR A 513 -29.09 14.28 20.62
C THR A 513 -28.24 13.58 21.69
N VAL A 514 -28.84 12.65 22.44
CA VAL A 514 -28.26 12.03 23.63
C VAL A 514 -27.00 11.23 23.29
N TRP A 515 -27.07 10.34 22.29
CA TRP A 515 -25.94 9.51 21.91
C TRP A 515 -24.77 10.33 21.34
N SER A 516 -25.07 11.23 20.38
CA SER A 516 -24.05 12.09 19.76
C SER A 516 -23.34 13.01 20.77
N ALA A 517 -24.10 13.61 21.70
CA ALA A 517 -23.52 14.47 22.74
C ALA A 517 -22.61 13.70 23.70
N ARG A 518 -22.99 12.47 24.10
CA ARG A 518 -22.11 11.59 24.89
C ARG A 518 -20.83 11.27 24.12
N ARG A 519 -20.94 10.99 22.82
CA ARG A 519 -19.77 10.69 21.98
C ARG A 519 -18.81 11.87 21.87
N ASP A 520 -19.33 13.07 21.65
CA ASP A 520 -18.51 14.30 21.63
C ASP A 520 -17.77 14.51 22.96
N ALA A 521 -18.44 14.24 24.09
CA ALA A 521 -17.81 14.34 25.40
C ALA A 521 -16.64 13.33 25.55
N ILE A 522 -16.83 12.08 25.13
CA ILE A 522 -15.78 11.06 25.17
C ILE A 522 -14.60 11.45 24.26
N GLU A 523 -14.86 11.92 23.04
CA GLU A 523 -13.81 12.34 22.11
C GLU A 523 -13.04 13.57 22.61
N ALA A 524 -13.73 14.51 23.26
CA ALA A 524 -13.09 15.67 23.89
C ALA A 524 -12.18 15.26 25.06
N LEU A 525 -12.58 14.27 25.86
CA LEU A 525 -11.76 13.71 26.93
C LEU A 525 -10.52 13.00 26.36
N LEU A 526 -10.70 12.16 25.34
CA LEU A 526 -9.59 11.52 24.64
C LEU A 526 -8.61 12.53 24.04
N ALA A 527 -9.11 13.60 23.42
CA ALA A 527 -8.26 14.63 22.84
C ALA A 527 -7.41 15.39 23.87
N ARG A 528 -7.88 15.47 25.13
CA ARG A 528 -7.19 16.15 26.23
C ARG A 528 -6.21 15.25 26.97
N HIS A 529 -6.49 13.95 27.05
CA HIS A 529 -5.81 13.05 27.98
C HIS A 529 -5.10 11.85 27.34
N ALA A 530 -5.38 11.51 26.08
CA ALA A 530 -4.86 10.31 25.43
C ALA A 530 -3.58 10.55 24.61
N HIS A 531 -2.65 9.61 24.65
CA HIS A 531 -1.46 9.58 23.79
C HIS A 531 -1.78 8.94 22.42
N ILE A 532 -0.86 9.07 21.45
CA ILE A 532 -1.05 8.55 20.09
C ILE A 532 -1.29 7.03 20.04
N GLY A 533 -0.65 6.25 20.93
CA GLY A 533 -0.86 4.82 21.04
C GLY A 533 -2.28 4.44 21.49
N ASP A 534 -2.92 5.32 22.24
CA ASP A 534 -4.27 5.10 22.77
C ASP A 534 -5.31 5.31 21.68
N TRP A 535 -5.11 6.31 20.82
CA TRP A 535 -5.97 6.54 19.67
C TRP A 535 -5.97 5.36 18.70
N ARG A 536 -4.84 4.68 18.49
CA ARG A 536 -4.78 3.46 17.67
C ARG A 536 -5.54 2.32 18.31
N LEU A 537 -5.27 2.06 19.59
CA LEU A 537 -5.84 0.93 20.32
C LEU A 537 -7.36 1.08 20.52
N VAL A 538 -7.80 2.25 20.95
CA VAL A 538 -9.22 2.56 21.19
C VAL A 538 -9.96 2.78 19.88
N GLY A 539 -9.37 3.49 18.91
CA GLY A 539 -10.03 3.74 17.62
C GLY A 539 -10.27 2.46 16.83
N GLY A 540 -9.34 1.51 16.89
CA GLY A 540 -9.45 0.23 16.17
C GLY A 540 -9.62 0.42 14.67
N ILE A 541 -9.10 1.52 14.11
CA ILE A 541 -9.24 1.90 12.71
C ILE A 541 -8.05 1.33 11.92
N ASP A 542 -8.36 0.41 11.03
CA ASP A 542 -7.43 -0.19 10.06
C ASP A 542 -7.97 -0.03 8.63
N ALA A 543 -7.16 -0.43 7.64
CA ALA A 543 -7.53 -0.30 6.23
C ALA A 543 -8.79 -1.10 5.86
N ASP A 544 -8.96 -2.30 6.43
CA ASP A 544 -10.09 -3.17 6.11
C ASP A 544 -11.40 -2.61 6.66
N SER A 545 -11.38 -2.09 7.88
CA SER A 545 -12.54 -1.44 8.51
C SER A 545 -12.98 -0.18 7.74
N ILE A 546 -12.05 0.63 7.22
CA ILE A 546 -12.37 1.79 6.36
C ILE A 546 -12.99 1.34 5.03
N LEU A 547 -12.43 0.29 4.40
CA LEU A 547 -12.97 -0.22 3.15
C LEU A 547 -14.32 -0.91 3.34
N GLU A 548 -14.55 -1.56 4.47
CA GLU A 548 -15.83 -2.14 4.83
C GLU A 548 -16.89 -1.05 5.06
N GLU A 549 -16.60 -0.02 5.86
CA GLU A 549 -17.48 1.13 6.09
C GLU A 549 -17.91 1.75 4.77
N ARG A 550 -16.94 2.09 3.90
CA ARG A 550 -17.20 2.72 2.61
C ARG A 550 -18.06 1.85 1.70
N ARG A 551 -17.82 0.54 1.67
CA ARG A 551 -18.65 -0.40 0.90
C ARG A 551 -20.08 -0.44 1.43
N ARG A 552 -20.26 -0.50 2.75
CA ARG A 552 -21.60 -0.48 3.37
C ARG A 552 -22.33 0.84 3.08
N TYR A 553 -21.66 1.98 3.22
CA TYR A 553 -22.21 3.30 2.91
C TYR A 553 -22.56 3.47 1.42
N GLN A 554 -21.71 2.98 0.52
CA GLN A 554 -21.97 2.97 -0.93
C GLN A 554 -23.20 2.12 -1.28
N ARG A 555 -23.42 0.98 -0.59
CA ARG A 555 -24.64 0.18 -0.79
C ARG A 555 -25.89 0.98 -0.43
N VAL A 556 -25.89 1.70 0.69
CA VAL A 556 -27.02 2.60 1.04
C VAL A 556 -27.26 3.61 -0.08
N SER A 557 -26.20 4.28 -0.54
CA SER A 557 -26.30 5.27 -1.61
C SER A 557 -26.81 4.69 -2.93
N ALA A 558 -26.49 3.45 -3.26
CA ALA A 558 -26.96 2.79 -4.48
C ALA A 558 -28.45 2.43 -4.43
N THR A 559 -28.99 2.25 -3.22
CA THR A 559 -30.40 1.89 -2.98
C THR A 559 -31.31 3.08 -2.65
N LEU A 560 -30.81 4.32 -2.74
CA LEU A 560 -31.57 5.52 -2.38
C LEU A 560 -32.89 5.65 -3.18
N PRO A 561 -34.06 5.71 -2.51
CA PRO A 561 -35.32 5.96 -3.19
C PRO A 561 -35.45 7.43 -3.64
N PRO A 562 -36.30 7.72 -4.64
CA PRO A 562 -36.55 9.09 -5.10
C PRO A 562 -36.97 10.03 -3.95
N GLY A 563 -36.29 11.17 -3.83
CA GLY A 563 -36.58 12.17 -2.81
C GLY A 563 -35.97 11.94 -1.42
N ALA A 564 -35.26 10.82 -1.22
CA ALA A 564 -34.37 10.64 -0.07
C ALA A 564 -32.97 11.22 -0.37
N SER A 565 -32.28 11.70 0.66
CA SER A 565 -30.96 12.31 0.53
C SER A 565 -30.05 11.88 1.69
N LEU A 566 -28.79 11.59 1.35
CA LEU A 566 -27.72 11.41 2.34
C LEU A 566 -27.06 12.73 2.75
N ALA A 567 -27.45 13.86 2.15
CA ALA A 567 -27.12 15.15 2.72
C ALA A 567 -27.97 15.34 3.98
N GLY A 568 -27.32 15.58 5.12
CA GLY A 568 -28.01 15.86 6.38
C GLY A 568 -29.01 17.02 6.24
N PRO A 569 -29.93 17.19 7.21
CA PRO A 569 -30.86 18.32 7.19
C PRO A 569 -30.08 19.63 7.03
N PRO A 570 -30.56 20.59 6.24
CA PRO A 570 -29.93 21.89 6.14
C PRO A 570 -29.78 22.47 7.56
N PRO A 571 -28.66 23.15 7.88
CA PRO A 571 -28.46 23.71 9.21
C PRO A 571 -29.66 24.58 9.55
N ALA A 572 -30.18 24.42 10.77
CA ALA A 572 -31.22 25.29 11.30
C ALA A 572 -30.76 26.73 11.09
N ARG A 573 -31.57 27.54 10.39
CA ARG A 573 -31.32 28.97 10.32
C ARG A 573 -31.47 29.48 11.74
N ASP A 574 -30.36 29.92 12.34
CA ASP A 574 -30.38 30.63 13.61
C ASP A 574 -31.38 31.79 13.47
N SER A 575 -32.49 31.69 14.21
CA SER A 575 -33.54 32.71 14.34
C SER A 575 -33.17 33.72 15.42
#